data_AF-A0A1G6KU20-F1
#
_entry.id   AF-A0A1G6KU20-F1
#
_cell.length_a   1.000
_cell.length_b   1.000
_cell.length_c   1.000
_cell.angle_alpha   90.00
_cell.angle_beta   90.00
_cell.angle_gamma   90.00
#
_symmetry.space_group_name_H-M   'P 1'
#
loop_
_entity.id
_entity.type
_entity.pdbx_description
1 polymer ?
#
loop_
_entity_poly.entity_id
_entity_poly.type
_entity_poly.pdbx_seq_one_letter_code
_entity_poly.pdbx_strand_id
1 'polypeptide(L)'
;MDLTEREIAQDLLMMEKQLNQSYDQTESYCANRQLRQAIRRMHAEGDELYSRLFHTMHQKGWIQTPVAGQQEIESAILYWEQQTVKQPELGGEHPHEP
;
A
#
# COMPACT_ATOMS: atom_id res chain seq x y z
N MET A 1 20.23 2.12 28.12
CA MET A 1 18.99 1.50 27.63
C MET A 1 19.28 1.10 26.21
N ASP A 2 19.35 -0.19 25.94
CA ASP A 2 19.57 -0.69 24.59
C ASP A 2 18.20 -0.91 23.94
N LEU A 3 18.04 -0.44 22.70
CA LEU A 3 16.82 -0.66 21.94
C LEU A 3 16.65 -2.15 21.65
N THR A 4 15.42 -2.64 21.79
CA THR A 4 15.08 -4.00 21.39
C THR A 4 15.04 -4.13 19.87
N GLU A 5 15.24 -5.36 19.35
CA GLU A 5 15.14 -5.63 17.91
C GLU A 5 13.77 -5.20 17.35
N ARG A 6 12.70 -5.36 18.14
CA ARG A 6 11.35 -4.94 17.76
C ARG A 6 11.24 -3.43 17.62
N GLU A 7 11.79 -2.67 18.57
CA GLU A 7 11.77 -1.20 18.52
C GLU A 7 12.58 -0.69 17.32
N ILE A 8 13.76 -1.26 17.08
CA ILE A 8 14.58 -0.94 15.89
C ILE A 8 13.79 -1.22 14.61
N ALA A 9 13.15 -2.38 14.50
CA ALA A 9 12.35 -2.75 13.34
C ALA A 9 11.12 -1.84 13.16
N GLN A 10 10.48 -1.45 14.26
CA GLN A 10 9.34 -0.51 14.25
C GLN A 10 9.77 0.86 13.72
N ASP A 11 10.90 1.38 14.20
CA ASP A 11 11.45 2.66 13.77
C ASP A 11 11.84 2.61 12.28
N LEU A 12 12.52 1.54 11.85
CA LEU A 12 12.85 1.31 10.45
C LEU A 12 11.59 1.30 9.58
N LEU A 13 10.55 0.58 9.99
CA LEU A 13 9.29 0.49 9.24
C LEU A 13 8.61 1.85 9.10
N MET A 14 8.63 2.68 10.15
CA MET A 14 8.10 4.04 10.11
C MET A 14 8.91 4.95 9.18
N MET A 15 10.25 4.84 9.21
CA MET A 15 11.12 5.62 8.34
C MET A 15 10.88 5.27 6.86
N GLU A 16 10.84 3.98 6.52
CA GLU A 16 10.57 3.52 5.15
C GLU A 16 9.22 3.99 4.64
N LYS A 17 8.17 3.92 5.48
CA LYS A 17 6.85 4.47 5.13
C LYS A 17 6.91 5.96 4.81
N GLN A 18 7.63 6.73 5.62
CA GLN A 18 7.77 8.17 5.42
C GLN A 18 8.55 8.49 4.14
N LEU A 19 9.57 7.70 3.80
CA LEU A 19 10.33 7.83 2.56
C LEU A 19 9.46 7.53 1.34
N ASN A 20 8.71 6.43 1.34
CA ASN A 20 7.82 6.08 0.23
C ASN A 20 6.75 7.15 -0.02
N GLN A 21 6.12 7.66 1.04
CA GLN A 21 5.19 8.78 0.93
C GLN A 21 5.83 10.04 0.31
N SER A 22 7.10 10.28 0.64
CA SER A 22 7.85 11.43 0.11
C SER A 22 8.19 11.23 -1.37
N TYR A 23 8.53 10.00 -1.78
CA TYR A 23 8.74 9.65 -3.18
C TYR A 23 7.47 9.76 -4.01
N ASP A 24 6.33 9.26 -3.52
CA ASP A 24 5.02 9.38 -4.18
C ASP A 24 4.63 10.84 -4.45
N GLN A 25 4.77 11.69 -3.42
CA GLN A 25 4.48 13.12 -3.56
C GLN A 25 5.42 13.77 -4.56
N THR A 26 6.72 13.47 -4.47
CA THR A 26 7.71 14.07 -5.38
C THR A 26 7.50 13.60 -6.82
N GLU A 27 7.21 12.32 -7.04
CA GLU A 27 6.90 11.77 -8.37
C GLU A 27 5.71 12.50 -9.01
N SER A 28 4.67 12.76 -8.21
CA SER A 28 3.41 13.40 -8.64
C SER A 28 3.61 14.83 -9.15
N TYR A 29 4.50 15.61 -8.54
CA TYR A 29 4.74 17.01 -8.93
C TYR A 29 6.02 17.20 -9.78
N CYS A 30 6.84 16.17 -9.98
CA CYS A 30 8.10 16.28 -10.72
C CYS A 30 7.85 16.45 -12.23
N ALA A 31 8.05 17.66 -12.75
CA ALA A 31 7.90 17.95 -14.18
C ALA A 31 9.01 17.32 -15.05
N ASN A 32 10.22 17.14 -14.50
CA ASN A 32 11.34 16.57 -15.23
C ASN A 32 11.22 15.03 -15.33
N ARG A 33 11.11 14.51 -16.55
CA ARG A 33 10.89 13.08 -16.80
C ARG A 33 12.03 12.18 -16.32
N GLN A 34 13.28 12.60 -16.48
CA GLN A 34 14.45 11.81 -16.07
C GLN A 34 14.54 11.73 -14.55
N LEU A 35 14.34 12.86 -13.87
CA LEU A 35 14.29 12.93 -12.42
C LEU A 35 13.12 12.11 -11.86
N ARG A 36 11.93 12.23 -12.46
CA ARG A 36 10.76 11.40 -12.10
C ARG A 36 11.07 9.91 -12.21
N GLN A 37 11.72 9.49 -13.28
CA GLN A 37 12.09 8.09 -13.46
C GLN A 37 13.11 7.62 -12.41
N ALA A 38 14.06 8.47 -12.01
CA ALA A 38 14.99 8.16 -10.93
C ALA A 38 14.26 8.03 -9.58
N ILE A 39 13.36 8.97 -9.26
CA ILE A 39 12.51 8.91 -8.05
C ILE A 39 11.70 7.63 -8.02
N ARG A 40 11.07 7.26 -9.14
CA ARG A 40 10.27 6.03 -9.23
C ARG A 40 11.07 4.76 -8.98
N ARG A 41 12.35 4.72 -9.38
CA ARG A 41 13.25 3.59 -9.07
C ARG A 41 13.55 3.52 -7.58
N MET A 42 13.89 4.65 -6.97
CA MET A 42 14.11 4.73 -5.51
C MET A 42 12.84 4.35 -4.74
N HIS A 43 11.67 4.77 -5.24
CA HIS A 43 10.38 4.39 -4.65
C HIS A 43 10.16 2.88 -4.69
N ALA A 44 10.38 2.24 -5.85
CA ALA A 44 10.23 0.80 -5.98
C ALA A 44 11.17 0.01 -5.06
N GLU A 45 12.41 0.48 -4.89
CA GLU A 45 13.37 -0.11 -3.95
C GLU A 45 12.91 0.04 -2.48
N GLY A 46 12.41 1.22 -2.11
CA GLY A 46 11.85 1.49 -0.78
C GLY A 46 10.61 0.67 -0.48
N ASP A 47 9.70 0.52 -1.45
CA ASP A 47 8.51 -0.34 -1.34
C ASP A 47 8.88 -1.82 -1.15
N GLU A 48 9.90 -2.31 -1.86
CA GLU A 48 10.40 -3.67 -1.67
C GLU A 48 10.98 -3.86 -0.25
N LEU A 49 11.73 -2.88 0.25
CA LEU A 49 12.32 -2.94 1.58
C LEU A 49 11.25 -2.86 2.68
N TYR A 50 10.33 -1.91 2.59
CA TYR A 50 9.17 -1.80 3.48
C TYR A 50 8.39 -3.11 3.52
N SER A 51 8.10 -3.69 2.35
CA SER A 51 7.37 -4.95 2.24
C SER A 51 8.11 -6.09 2.93
N ARG A 52 9.42 -6.26 2.69
CA ARG A 52 10.21 -7.31 3.35
C ARG A 52 10.25 -7.14 4.86
N LEU A 53 10.42 -5.91 5.34
CA LEU A 53 10.44 -5.62 6.77
C LEU A 53 9.08 -5.90 7.41
N PHE A 54 7.99 -5.44 6.80
CA PHE A 54 6.63 -5.70 7.27
C PHE A 54 6.35 -7.21 7.37
N HIS A 55 6.65 -7.98 6.32
CA HIS A 55 6.45 -9.44 6.34
C HIS A 55 7.29 -10.11 7.42
N THR A 56 8.54 -9.68 7.61
CA THR A 56 9.41 -10.22 8.67
C THR A 56 8.83 -9.93 10.06
N MET A 57 8.40 -8.69 10.30
CA MET A 57 7.78 -8.30 11.58
C MET A 57 6.46 -9.02 11.82
N HIS A 58 5.67 -9.25 10.76
CA HIS A 58 4.43 -10.04 10.82
C HIS A 58 4.71 -11.51 11.14
N GLN A 59 5.69 -12.15 10.48
CA GLN A 59 6.11 -13.52 10.78
C GLN A 59 6.62 -13.69 12.21
N LYS A 60 7.29 -12.67 12.77
CA LYS A 60 7.70 -12.63 14.18
C LYS A 60 6.56 -12.31 15.16
N GLY A 61 5.35 -12.03 14.66
CA GLY A 61 4.17 -11.70 15.48
C GLY A 61 4.22 -10.31 16.13
N TRP A 62 5.08 -9.42 15.64
CA TRP A 62 5.22 -8.06 16.19
C TRP A 62 4.19 -7.08 15.63
N ILE A 63 3.65 -7.38 14.46
CA ILE A 63 2.56 -6.64 13.81
C ILE A 63 1.42 -7.62 13.59
N GLN A 64 0.21 -7.19 13.99
CA GLN A 64 -1.02 -7.89 13.68
C GLN A 64 -1.71 -7.19 12.53
N THR A 65 -1.99 -7.92 11.46
CA THR A 65 -2.85 -7.42 10.38
C THR A 65 -4.28 -7.84 10.68
N PRO A 66 -5.19 -6.90 10.97
CA PRO A 66 -6.58 -7.26 11.22
C PRO A 66 -7.15 -7.90 9.96
N VAL A 67 -7.74 -9.09 10.13
CA VAL A 67 -8.54 -9.73 9.08
C VAL A 67 -9.95 -9.16 9.20
N ALA A 68 -10.51 -8.69 8.08
CA ALA A 68 -11.88 -8.22 8.06
C ALA A 68 -12.83 -9.35 8.51
N GLY A 69 -13.76 -9.02 9.39
CA GLY A 69 -14.80 -9.96 9.79
C GLY A 69 -15.76 -10.24 8.64
N GLN A 70 -16.42 -11.40 8.67
CA GLN A 70 -17.41 -11.79 7.65
C GLN A 70 -18.47 -10.70 7.40
N GLN A 71 -18.93 -10.05 8.47
CA GLN A 71 -19.92 -8.97 8.39
C GLN A 71 -19.39 -7.70 7.68
N GLU A 72 -18.10 -7.36 7.88
CA GLU A 72 -17.47 -6.22 7.20
C GLU A 72 -17.33 -6.51 5.70
N ILE A 73 -16.99 -7.76 5.35
CA ILE A 73 -16.92 -8.24 3.97
C ILE A 73 -18.29 -8.14 3.31
N GLU A 74 -19.34 -8.69 3.94
CA GLU A 74 -20.70 -8.66 3.41
C GLU A 74 -21.23 -7.24 3.26
N SER A 75 -20.94 -6.37 4.22
CA SER A 75 -21.33 -4.95 4.15
C SER A 75 -20.64 -4.22 2.99
N ALA A 76 -19.36 -4.52 2.75
CA ALA A 76 -18.61 -3.95 1.64
C ALA A 76 -19.13 -4.43 0.27
N ILE A 77 -19.45 -5.72 0.14
CA ILE A 77 -20.07 -6.29 -1.07
C ILE A 77 -21.40 -5.58 -1.36
N LEU A 78 -22.30 -5.53 -0.37
CA LEU A 78 -23.61 -4.90 -0.53
C LEU A 78 -23.48 -3.42 -0.90
N TYR A 79 -22.55 -2.70 -0.28
CA TYR A 79 -22.26 -1.30 -0.60
C TYR A 79 -21.87 -1.13 -2.07
N TRP A 80 -20.97 -1.97 -2.59
CA TRP A 80 -20.52 -1.90 -3.98
C TRP A 80 -21.61 -2.27 -4.97
N GLU A 81 -22.39 -3.32 -4.71
CA GLU A 81 -23.54 -3.68 -5.54
C GLU A 81 -24.52 -2.51 -5.66
N GLN A 82 -24.82 -1.82 -4.56
CA GLN A 82 -25.67 -0.63 -4.60
C GLN A 82 -25.08 0.53 -5.40
N GLN A 83 -23.75 0.71 -5.38
CA GLN A 83 -23.09 1.75 -6.18
C GLN A 83 -23.17 1.44 -7.67
N THR A 84 -22.99 0.18 -8.08
CA THR A 84 -23.11 -0.23 -9.50
C THR A 84 -24.53 -0.05 -10.04
N VAL A 85 -25.56 -0.25 -9.21
CA VAL A 85 -26.97 0.00 -9.58
C VAL A 85 -27.27 1.49 -9.73
N LYS A 86 -26.64 2.34 -8.90
CA LYS A 86 -26.84 3.81 -8.95
C LYS A 86 -26.02 4.48 -10.06
N GLN A 87 -24.92 3.86 -10.46
CA GLN A 87 -24.00 4.36 -11.49
C GLN A 87 -23.65 3.20 -12.44
N PRO A 88 -24.51 2.91 -13.43
CA PRO A 88 -24.29 1.79 -14.36
C PRO A 88 -23.00 1.91 -15.17
N GLU A 89 -22.42 3.11 -15.27
CA GLU A 89 -21.10 3.39 -15.85
C GLU A 89 -19.95 2.64 -15.15
N LEU A 90 -20.13 2.24 -13.88
CA LEU A 90 -19.14 1.51 -13.08
C LEU A 90 -19.23 -0.01 -13.24
N GLY A 91 -20.29 -0.52 -13.88
CA GLY A 91 -20.58 -1.95 -14.03
C GLY A 91 -20.04 -2.60 -15.30
N GLY A 92 -19.14 -1.92 -16.03
CA GLY A 92 -18.63 -2.41 -17.31
C GLY A 92 -17.60 -3.54 -17.15
N GLU A 93 -18.04 -4.79 -17.38
CA GLU A 93 -17.19 -5.80 -18.00
C GLU A 93 -16.54 -5.17 -19.25
N HIS A 94 -15.21 -5.07 -19.28
CA HIS A 94 -14.53 -4.91 -20.56
C HIS A 94 -14.88 -6.14 -21.40
N PRO A 95 -15.53 -5.99 -22.57
CA PRO A 95 -15.65 -7.09 -23.49
C PRO A 95 -14.22 -7.48 -23.88
N HIS A 96 -13.86 -8.75 -23.65
CA HIS A 96 -12.81 -9.36 -24.43
C HIS A 96 -13.19 -9.19 -25.91
N GLU A 97 -12.55 -8.26 -26.60
CA GLU A 97 -12.53 -8.23 -28.06
C GLU A 97 -11.31 -9.01 -28.58
N PRO A 98 -11.44 -9.62 -29.78
CA PRO A 98 -10.76 -10.85 -30.20
C PRO A 98 -9.30 -10.70 -30.65
#